data_AF-G5NLJ2-F1
#
_entry.id   AF-G5NLJ2-F1
#
_cell.length_a   1.000
_cell.length_b   1.000
_cell.length_c   1.000
_cell.angle_alpha   90.00
_cell.angle_beta   90.00
_cell.angle_gamma   90.00
#
_symmetry.space_group_name_H-M   'P 1'
#
loop_
_entity.id
_entity.type
_entity.pdbx_description
1 polymer ?
#
loop_
_entity_poly.entity_id
_entity_poly.type
_entity_poly.pdbx_seq_one_letter_code
_entity_poly.pdbx_strand_id
1 'polypeptide(L)' 'RGLPQQPIDQNLLDALAAGLPDCSGVALGVDRLVMLALGAESLADVIAFTVDRA' A
#
# COMPACT_ATOMS: atom_id res chain seq x y z
N ARG A 1 -0.12 -0.38 23.56
CA ARG A 1 -0.55 0.98 24.00
C ARG A 1 0.73 1.73 24.38
N GLY A 2 0.91 2.97 23.92
CA GLY A 2 2.21 3.68 23.99
C GLY A 2 3.03 3.63 22.70
N LEU A 3 2.38 3.47 21.54
CA LEU A 3 3.07 3.65 20.25
C LEU A 3 3.44 5.14 20.07
N PRO A 4 4.55 5.44 19.39
CA PRO A 4 4.93 6.82 19.12
C PRO A 4 3.86 7.52 18.28
N GLN A 5 3.60 8.79 18.59
CA GLN A 5 2.78 9.63 17.72
C GLN A 5 3.49 9.83 16.38
N GLN A 6 2.74 9.66 15.29
CA GLN A 6 3.21 10.03 13.96
C GLN A 6 2.83 11.48 13.69
N PRO A 7 3.68 12.24 12.98
CA PRO A 7 3.32 13.57 12.52
C PRO A 7 2.10 13.50 11.59
N ILE A 8 1.25 14.53 11.66
CA ILE A 8 0.11 14.67 10.75
C ILE A 8 0.62 15.11 9.39
N ASP A 9 0.08 14.53 8.31
CA ASP A 9 0.37 14.96 6.95
C ASP A 9 -0.40 16.26 6.63
N GLN A 10 0.30 17.39 6.72
CA GLN A 10 -0.29 18.70 6.42
C GLN A 10 -0.62 18.87 4.93
N ASN A 11 0.11 18.19 4.02
CA ASN A 11 -0.17 18.28 2.58
C ASN A 11 -1.54 17.67 2.25
N LEU A 12 -1.87 16.54 2.88
CA LEU A 12 -3.19 15.93 2.75
C LEU A 12 -4.30 16.86 3.27
N LEU A 13 -4.09 17.49 4.42
CA LEU A 13 -5.09 18.41 5.00
C LEU A 13 -5.30 19.65 4.12
N ASP A 14 -4.23 20.25 3.63
CA ASP A 14 -4.30 21.41 2.74
C ASP A 14 -5.01 21.06 1.42
N ALA A 15 -4.76 19.87 0.87
CA ALA A 15 -5.44 19.37 -0.33
C ALA A 15 -6.94 19.13 -0.08
N LEU A 16 -7.32 18.57 1.08
CA LEU A 16 -8.72 18.40 1.45
C LEU A 16 -9.43 19.75 1.61
N ALA A 17 -8.76 20.74 2.22
CA ALA A 17 -9.29 22.10 2.38
C ALA A 17 -9.43 22.84 1.03
N ALA A 18 -8.54 22.58 0.08
CA ALA A 18 -8.63 23.12 -1.28
C ALA A 18 -9.81 22.51 -2.09
N GLY A 19 -10.33 21.36 -1.68
CA GLY A 19 -11.50 20.70 -2.25
C GLY A 19 -11.16 19.39 -2.97
N LEU A 20 -11.35 18.26 -2.28
CA LEU A 20 -11.37 16.94 -2.90
C LEU A 20 -12.78 16.66 -3.46
N PRO A 21 -12.94 16.39 -4.77
CA PRO A 21 -14.23 16.05 -5.33
C PRO A 21 -14.76 14.72 -4.77
N ASP A 22 -16.07 14.52 -4.86
CA ASP A 22 -16.70 13.24 -4.50
C ASP A 22 -16.11 12.12 -5.37
N CYS A 23 -15.56 11.10 -4.72
CA CYS A 23 -14.86 10.02 -5.38
C CYS A 23 -14.81 8.77 -4.50
N SER A 24 -14.39 7.65 -5.10
CA SER A 24 -14.14 6.38 -4.40
C SER A 24 -12.80 5.82 -4.83
N GLY A 25 -12.06 5.23 -3.88
CA GLY A 25 -10.75 4.62 -4.12
C GLY A 25 -10.66 3.21 -3.55
N VAL A 26 -9.86 2.37 -4.20
CA VAL A 26 -9.54 1.01 -3.74
C VAL A 26 -8.06 0.74 -3.93
N ALA A 27 -7.44 0.01 -3.00
CA ALA A 27 -6.05 -0.45 -3.11
C ALA A 27 -6.03 -1.97 -3.34
N LEU A 28 -5.24 -2.42 -4.31
CA LEU A 28 -5.09 -3.83 -4.67
C LEU A 28 -3.60 -4.23 -4.57
N GLY A 29 -3.33 -5.34 -3.89
CA GLY A 29 -1.98 -5.90 -3.81
C GLY A 29 -1.63 -6.68 -5.07
N VAL A 30 -0.85 -6.09 -5.97
CA VAL A 30 -0.49 -6.68 -7.27
C VAL A 30 0.29 -7.98 -7.11
N ASP A 31 1.24 -8.05 -6.17
CA ASP A 31 2.02 -9.27 -5.95
C ASP A 31 1.13 -10.44 -5.53
N ARG A 32 0.15 -10.18 -4.66
CA ARG A 32 -0.84 -11.19 -4.27
C ARG A 32 -1.75 -11.59 -5.41
N LEU A 33 -2.16 -10.64 -6.26
CA LEU A 33 -2.93 -10.94 -7.47
C LEU A 33 -2.14 -11.87 -8.40
N VAL A 34 -0.85 -11.58 -8.64
CA VAL A 34 0.03 -12.40 -9.47
C VAL A 34 0.23 -13.78 -8.84
N MET A 35 0.51 -13.84 -7.53
CA MET A 35 0.66 -15.09 -6.78
C MET A 35 -0.56 -16.00 -6.97
N LEU A 36 -1.77 -15.46 -6.79
CA LEU A 36 -3.00 -16.22 -7.01
C LEU A 36 -3.22 -16.60 -8.47
N ALA A 37 -2.96 -15.69 -9.42
CA ALA A 37 -3.13 -15.94 -10.84
C ALA A 37 -2.18 -17.05 -11.37
N LEU A 38 -1.00 -17.19 -10.76
CA LEU A 38 -0.02 -18.21 -11.10
C LEU A 38 -0.13 -19.47 -10.21
N GLY A 39 -1.01 -19.49 -9.21
CA GLY A 39 -1.12 -20.59 -8.26
C GLY A 39 0.12 -20.77 -7.37
N ALA A 40 0.89 -19.71 -7.13
CA ALA A 40 2.05 -19.72 -6.26
C ALA A 40 1.63 -19.72 -4.77
N GLU A 41 2.51 -20.24 -3.91
CA GLU A 41 2.21 -20.43 -2.48
C GLU A 41 2.76 -19.30 -1.59
N SER A 42 3.71 -18.52 -2.10
CA SER A 42 4.37 -17.44 -1.36
C SER A 42 4.59 -16.19 -2.22
N LEU A 43 4.65 -15.02 -1.58
CA LEU A 43 5.06 -13.76 -2.24
C LEU A 43 6.49 -13.83 -2.77
N ALA A 44 7.35 -14.64 -2.12
CA ALA A 44 8.73 -14.83 -2.57
C ALA A 44 8.83 -15.48 -3.95
N ASP A 45 7.79 -16.21 -4.38
CA ASP A 45 7.75 -16.88 -5.67
C ASP A 45 7.47 -15.92 -6.83
N VAL A 46 6.96 -14.71 -6.52
CA VAL A 46 6.52 -13.71 -7.52
C VAL A 46 7.23 -12.36 -7.40
N ILE A 47 8.06 -12.17 -6.37
CA ILE A 47 8.89 -10.98 -6.17
C ILE A 47 10.32 -11.32 -6.62
N ALA A 48 10.88 -10.51 -7.54
CA ALA A 48 12.19 -10.78 -8.14
C ALA A 48 13.34 -10.86 -7.12
N PHE A 49 13.34 -9.95 -6.13
CA PHE A 49 14.30 -9.92 -5.03
C PHE A 49 13.54 -9.67 -3.74
N THR A 50 13.47 -10.69 -2.89
CA THR A 50 12.85 -10.59 -1.56
C THR A 50 13.69 -9.71 -0.63
N VAL A 51 13.13 -9.29 0.49
CA VAL A 51 13.82 -8.39 1.45
C VAL A 51 15.16 -8.94 1.96
N ASP A 52 15.32 -10.26 2.05
CA ASP A 52 16.58 -10.94 2.41
C ASP A 52 17.63 -10.95 1.29
N ARG A 53 17.26 -10.56 0.07
CA ARG A 53 18.07 -10.63 -1.17
C ARG A 53 18.04 -9.34 -2.00
N ALA A 54 17.49 -8.26 -1.43
CA ALA A 54 17.34 -6.95 -2.07
C ALA A 54 18.66 -6.17 -2.13
#